data_AF-A0A0F3MNG5-F1
#
_entry.id   AF-A0A0F3MNG5-F1
#
_cell.length_a   1.000
_cell.length_b   1.000
_cell.length_c   1.000
_cell.angle_alpha   90.00
_cell.angle_beta   90.00
_cell.angle_gamma   90.00
#
_symmetry.space_group_name_H-M   'P 1'
#
loop_
_entity.id
_entity.type
_entity.pdbx_description
1 polymer ?
#
loop_
_entity_poly.entity_id
_entity_poly.type
_entity_poly.pdbx_seq_one_letter_code
_entity_poly.pdbx_strand_id
1 'polypeptide(L)' 'MLAGFYLKKLVHIVYYVIFIVVVLSIRIYQLCISPYLKPNCRFTPTCSEYSIQVISRYGLIKGIYLCLKRIFQCHPFA' A
#
# COMPACT_ATOMS: atom_id res chain seq x y z
N MET A 1 10.41 24.22 21.97
CA MET A 1 10.74 22.77 22.04
C MET A 1 9.51 21.86 22.05
N LEU A 2 8.44 22.14 22.81
CA LEU A 2 7.24 21.28 22.88
C LEU A 2 6.40 21.24 21.59
N ALA A 3 6.27 22.36 20.87
CA ALA A 3 5.49 22.44 19.63
C ALA A 3 6.01 21.51 18.52
N GLY A 4 7.34 21.37 18.36
CA GLY A 4 7.94 20.47 17.37
C GLY A 4 7.75 18.98 17.70
N PHE A 5 7.70 18.63 18.99
CA PHE A 5 7.43 17.26 19.44
C PHE A 5 5.96 16.88 19.19
N TYR A 6 5.03 17.80 19.46
CA TYR A 6 3.61 17.60 19.21
C TYR A 6 3.31 17.49 17.71
N LEU A 7 3.94 18.32 16.88
CA LEU A 7 3.80 18.28 15.43
C LEU A 7 4.30 16.95 14.84
N LYS A 8 5.47 16.45 15.28
CA LYS A 8 5.98 15.14 14.86
C LYS A 8 5.07 13.99 15.31
N LYS A 9 4.52 14.06 16.52
CA LYS A 9 3.58 13.06 17.04
C LYS A 9 2.28 13.05 16.24
N LEU A 10 1.74 14.23 15.92
CA LEU A 10 0.55 14.39 15.09
C LEU A 10 0.78 13.81 13.69
N VAL A 11 1.89 14.17 13.04
CA VAL A 11 2.27 13.65 11.72
C VAL A 11 2.38 12.13 11.77
N HIS A 12 3.05 11.57 12.78
CA HIS A 12 3.19 10.12 12.92
C HIS A 12 1.85 9.41 13.12
N ILE A 13 0.93 9.97 13.92
CA ILE A 13 -0.42 9.45 14.10
C ILE A 13 -1.19 9.49 12.79
N VAL A 14 -1.15 10.61 12.07
CA VAL A 14 -1.81 10.75 10.76
C VAL A 14 -1.25 9.72 9.78
N TYR A 15 0.06 9.55 9.72
CA TYR A 15 0.70 8.52 8.90
C TYR A 15 0.24 7.10 9.27
N TYR A 16 0.11 6.79 10.55
CA TYR A 16 -0.35 5.47 11.01
C TYR A 16 -1.82 5.21 10.68
N VAL A 17 -2.68 6.22 10.84
CA VAL A 17 -4.10 6.14 10.45
C VAL A 17 -4.23 5.92 8.95
N ILE A 18 -3.51 6.70 8.13
CA ILE A 18 -3.52 6.54 6.67
C ILE A 18 -2.99 5.15 6.27
N PHE A 19 -1.92 4.67 6.93
CA PHE A 19 -1.38 3.34 6.71
C PHE A 19 -2.43 2.24 6.90
N ILE A 20 -3.17 2.28 8.02
CA ILE A 20 -4.24 1.32 8.30
C ILE A 20 -5.31 1.38 7.20
N VAL A 21 -5.78 2.57 6.84
CA VAL A 21 -6.83 2.73 5.82
C VAL A 21 -6.41 2.14 4.47
N VAL A 22 -5.16 2.37 4.06
CA VAL A 22 -4.63 1.85 2.78
C VAL A 22 -4.52 0.33 2.81
N VAL A 23 -3.93 -0.25 3.87
CA VAL A 23 -3.79 -1.70 3.99
C VAL A 23 -5.15 -2.39 4.07
N LEU A 24 -6.09 -1.82 4.83
CA LEU A 24 -7.45 -2.35 4.95
C LEU A 24 -8.17 -2.33 3.59
N SER A 25 -8.07 -1.24 2.84
CA SER A 25 -8.65 -1.13 1.50
C SER A 25 -8.10 -2.20 0.55
N ILE A 26 -6.79 -2.45 0.58
CA ILE A 26 -6.16 -3.49 -0.25
C ILE A 26 -6.62 -4.89 0.18
N ARG A 27 -6.75 -5.16 1.49
CA ARG A 27 -7.25 -6.45 1.99
C ARG A 27 -8.72 -6.68 1.63
N ILE A 28 -9.56 -5.65 1.72
CA ILE A 28 -10.96 -5.71 1.27
C ILE A 28 -11.03 -6.00 -0.23
N TYR A 29 -10.19 -5.33 -1.04
CA TYR A 29 -10.08 -5.64 -2.46
C TYR A 29 -9.64 -7.10 -2.69
N GLN A 30 -8.65 -7.60 -1.95
CA GLN A 30 -8.21 -9.00 -2.06
C GLN A 30 -9.32 -9.99 -1.69
N LEU A 31 -10.15 -9.70 -0.70
CA LEU A 31 -11.21 -10.61 -0.25
C LEU A 31 -12.46 -10.54 -1.12
N CYS A 32 -12.89 -9.34 -1.52
CA CYS A 32 -14.14 -9.16 -2.24
C CYS A 32 -13.99 -9.26 -3.75
N ILE A 33 -12.84 -8.84 -4.31
CA ILE A 33 -12.65 -8.71 -5.76
C ILE A 33 -11.71 -9.80 -6.28
N SER A 34 -10.59 -10.09 -5.59
CA SER A 34 -9.64 -11.11 -6.05
C SER A 34 -10.20 -12.52 -6.28
N PRO A 35 -11.18 -13.07 -5.53
CA PRO A 35 -11.71 -14.41 -5.85
C PRO A 35 -12.49 -14.45 -7.16
N TYR A 36 -13.01 -13.31 -7.62
CA TYR A 36 -13.74 -13.20 -8.89
C TYR A 36 -12.83 -12.87 -10.07
N LEU A 37 -11.60 -12.43 -9.83
CA LEU A 37 -10.61 -12.18 -10.89
C LEU A 37 -9.65 -13.38 -11.01
N LYS A 38 -9.35 -13.76 -12.25
CA LYS A 38 -8.22 -14.66 -12.50
C LYS A 38 -6.92 -14.02 -11.97
N PRO A 39 -5.96 -14.82 -11.50
CA PRO A 39 -4.65 -14.32 -11.09
C PRO A 39 -3.89 -13.73 -12.29
N ASN A 40 -4.10 -12.44 -12.57
CA ASN A 40 -3.47 -11.71 -13.67
C ASN A 40 -2.13 -11.08 -13.26
N CYS A 41 -1.70 -11.26 -12.00
CA CYS A 41 -0.41 -10.74 -11.55
C CYS A 41 0.73 -11.57 -12.15
N ARG A 42 1.55 -10.95 -13.00
CA ARG A 42 2.74 -11.56 -13.59
C ARG A 42 3.87 -11.82 -12.59
N PHE A 43 3.87 -11.11 -11.46
CA PHE A 43 4.92 -11.19 -10.45
C PHE A 43 4.43 -11.90 -9.17
N THR A 44 5.33 -12.63 -8.51
CA THR A 44 5.15 -13.19 -7.18
C THR A 44 6.05 -12.47 -6.16
N PRO A 45 5.54 -12.02 -5.01
CA PRO A 45 4.12 -11.95 -4.63
C PRO A 45 3.33 -10.98 -5.53
N THR A 46 1.99 -11.09 -5.49
CA THR A 46 1.04 -10.28 -6.29
C THR A 46 1.24 -8.78 -6.06
N CYS A 47 0.81 -7.93 -7.00
CA CYS A 47 0.94 -6.48 -6.86
C CYS A 47 0.26 -5.93 -5.59
N SER A 48 -0.87 -6.50 -5.19
CA SER A 48 -1.58 -6.13 -3.95
C SER A 48 -0.79 -6.51 -2.69
N GLU A 49 -0.23 -7.73 -2.64
CA GLU A 49 0.56 -8.16 -1.48
C GLU A 49 1.92 -7.45 -1.41
N TYR A 50 2.57 -7.25 -2.56
CA TYR A 50 3.77 -6.42 -2.66
C TYR A 50 3.51 -5.00 -2.14
N SER A 51 2.31 -4.45 -2.41
CA SER A 51 1.96 -3.12 -1.95
C SER A 51 1.95 -2.99 -0.43
N ILE A 52 1.37 -3.98 0.25
CA ILE A 52 1.36 -4.03 1.71
C ILE A 52 2.81 -4.11 2.25
N GLN A 53 3.65 -4.96 1.65
CA GLN A 53 5.04 -5.13 2.08
C GLN A 53 5.88 -3.85 1.92
N VAL A 54 5.81 -3.17 0.77
CA VAL A 54 6.63 -1.97 0.54
C VAL A 54 6.15 -0.78 1.35
N ILE A 55 4.84 -0.60 1.54
CA ILE A 55 4.31 0.47 2.39
C ILE A 55 4.74 0.21 3.84
N SER A 56 4.68 -1.04 4.31
CA SER A 56 5.12 -1.38 5.67
C SER A 56 6.63 -1.22 5.89
N ARG A 57 7.45 -1.45 4.86
CA ARG A 57 8.92 -1.40 4.97
C ARG A 57 9.52 -0.02 4.69
N TYR A 58 8.97 0.72 3.73
CA TYR A 58 9.55 1.97 3.23
C TYR A 58 8.70 3.21 3.55
N GLY A 59 7.56 3.03 4.21
CA GLY A 59 6.61 4.10 4.49
C GLY A 59 5.72 4.44 3.28
N LEU A 60 4.75 5.33 3.51
CA LEU A 60 3.67 5.58 2.55
C LEU A 60 4.17 6.14 1.21
N ILE A 61 5.02 7.16 1.24
CA ILE A 61 5.48 7.87 0.02
C ILE A 61 6.29 6.93 -0.89
N LYS A 62 7.34 6.32 -0.34
CA LYS A 62 8.22 5.43 -1.11
C LYS A 62 7.50 4.11 -1.46
N GLY A 63 6.63 3.63 -0.56
CA GLY A 63 5.77 2.48 -0.80
C GLY A 63 4.87 2.68 -2.01
N ILE A 64 4.10 3.77 -2.06
CA ILE A 64 3.19 4.09 -3.18
C ILE A 64 3.96 4.17 -4.50
N TYR A 65 5.11 4.84 -4.53
CA TYR A 65 5.93 4.92 -5.75
C TYR A 65 6.34 3.53 -6.27
N LEU A 66 6.81 2.65 -5.37
CA LEU A 66 7.20 1.29 -5.72
C LEU A 66 6.00 0.43 -6.14
N CYS A 67 4.84 0.59 -5.50
CA CYS A 67 3.58 -0.05 -5.88
C CYS A 67 3.18 0.31 -7.30
N LEU A 68 3.07 1.62 -7.57
CA LEU A 68 2.62 2.13 -8.88
C LEU A 68 3.56 1.65 -9.97
N LYS A 69 4.88 1.78 -9.78
CA LYS A 69 5.88 1.28 -10.72
C LYS A 69 5.65 -0.19 -11.06
N ARG A 70 5.36 -1.04 -10.07
CA ARG A 70 5.11 -2.47 -10.30
C ARG A 70 3.76 -2.74 -10.96
N ILE A 71 2.71 -1.98 -10.63
CA ILE A 71 1.39 -2.09 -11.28
C ILE A 71 1.51 -1.77 -12.76
N PHE A 72 2.22 -0.69 -13.12
CA PHE A 72 2.49 -0.36 -14.52
C PHE A 72 3.25 -1.47 -15.25
N GLN A 73 4.26 -2.08 -14.62
CA GLN A 73 4.99 -3.22 -15.19
C GLN A 73 4.18 -4.51 -15.28
N CYS A 74 3.10 -4.63 -14.51
CA CYS A 74 2.26 -5.82 -14.53
C CYS A 74 1.29 -5.81 -15.72
N HIS A 75 1.03 -4.65 -16.33
CA HIS A 75 0.09 -4.48 -17.46
C HIS A 75 -1.22 -5.25 -17.25
N PRO A 76 -2.02 -4.96 -16.20
CA PRO A 76 -3.22 -5.73 -15.87
C PRO A 76 -4.34 -5.68 -16.93
N PHE A 77 -4.16 -4.88 -17.99
CA PHE A 77 -5.10 -4.67 -19.08
C PHE A 77 -4.61 -5.23 -20.44
N ALA A 78 -3.49 -5.96 -20.46
CA ALA A 78 -2.98 -6.65 -21.65
C ALA A 78 -3.46 -8.11 -21.73
#